data_AF-A0A6C0LAL3-F1
#
_entry.id   AF-A0A6C0LAL3-F1
#
_cell.length_a   1.000
_cell.length_b   1.000
_cell.length_c   1.000
_cell.angle_alpha   90.00
_cell.angle_beta   90.00
_cell.angle_gamma   90.00
#
_symmetry.space_group_name_H-M   'P 1'
#
loop_
_entity.id
_entity.type
_entity.pdbx_description
1 polymer ?
#
loop_
_entity_poly.entity_id
_entity_poly.type
_entity_poly.pdbx_seq_one_letter_code
_entity_poly.pdbx_strand_id
1 'polypeptide(L)'
;MLTFQNYNYDEPSGCHTFEINNIDLAIINGIRRVILTDIPIPGIIGEKLENDDPSVDIVINNGALHNEIIIHRIGLLPICLKEEEIDNYEDNSIHIELNVKNITNKTIDVRTDDITATRNSVNISKEELKDIFPANKISNDHILITRLRTGEHLHFKAKVVKRKGRDNASFNPVSLSNFSYIQDPKEADKKTNILDKERSYYKNKYGDPMRFKFDIESINHNIGPKYLVSKSIDIIINKLELLKRELNSESSDKVKIQQFQDIEGTYEFIIEDEDDTLGNIIQSYIHNHFIRENNKFKDKISCTYIGYICPHPLKALMILRISLENVSDPNSPKIFSTFLEENCSIIIEELSKIRNDWMTFAIENI
;
A
#
# COMPACT_ATOMS: atom_id res chain seq x y z
N MET A 1 15.59 -1.00 23.37
CA MET A 1 15.41 -2.06 22.36
C MET A 1 15.31 -1.36 21.03
N LEU A 2 15.98 -1.84 19.99
CA LEU A 2 15.92 -1.21 18.68
C LEU A 2 14.51 -1.35 18.09
N THR A 3 14.07 -0.32 17.37
CA THR A 3 12.76 -0.28 16.71
C THR A 3 12.62 -1.39 15.68
N PHE A 4 13.65 -1.59 14.86
CA PHE A 4 13.73 -2.65 13.84
C PHE A 4 14.92 -3.57 14.12
N GLN A 5 14.75 -4.88 13.93
CA GLN A 5 15.81 -5.88 14.16
C GLN A 5 15.53 -7.20 13.45
N ASN A 6 16.49 -8.13 13.49
CA ASN A 6 16.34 -9.52 13.05
C ASN A 6 15.83 -9.67 11.61
N TYR A 7 16.48 -8.98 10.66
CA TYR A 7 16.20 -9.18 9.24
C TYR A 7 16.64 -10.57 8.77
N ASN A 8 15.81 -11.19 7.93
CA ASN A 8 16.11 -12.43 7.24
C ASN A 8 15.50 -12.40 5.82
N TYR A 9 16.23 -12.93 4.84
CA TYR A 9 15.73 -13.13 3.49
C TYR A 9 15.76 -14.62 3.15
N ASP A 10 14.59 -15.18 2.81
CA ASP A 10 14.44 -16.56 2.36
C ASP A 10 14.43 -16.60 0.83
N GLU A 11 15.59 -16.89 0.24
CA GLU A 11 15.79 -16.86 -1.22
C GLU A 11 14.80 -17.75 -2.02
N PRO A 12 14.45 -18.98 -1.59
CA PRO A 12 13.52 -19.84 -2.32
C PRO A 12 12.10 -19.28 -2.40
N SER A 13 11.61 -18.63 -1.34
CA SER A 13 10.29 -18.00 -1.33
C SER A 13 10.31 -16.54 -1.81
N GLY A 14 11.47 -15.89 -1.81
CA GLY A 14 11.57 -14.44 -2.03
C GLY A 14 11.02 -13.62 -0.86
N CYS A 15 10.77 -14.25 0.29
CA CYS A 15 10.18 -13.59 1.45
C CYS A 15 11.25 -12.90 2.29
N HIS A 16 11.00 -11.63 2.58
CA HIS A 16 11.76 -10.83 3.52
C HIS A 16 11.03 -10.76 4.86
N THR A 17 11.75 -10.97 5.94
CA THR A 17 11.20 -10.97 7.31
C THR A 17 12.02 -10.02 8.18
N PHE A 18 11.37 -9.27 9.06
CA PHE A 18 12.03 -8.47 10.10
C PHE A 18 11.12 -8.28 11.32
N GLU A 19 11.70 -7.90 12.46
CA GLU A 19 10.94 -7.60 13.67
C GLU A 19 10.78 -6.09 13.88
N ILE A 20 9.60 -5.70 14.37
CA ILE A 20 9.25 -4.32 14.75
C ILE A 20 8.90 -4.31 16.24
N ASN A 21 9.49 -3.39 17.00
CA ASN A 21 9.24 -3.23 18.43
C ASN A 21 8.76 -1.81 18.76
N ASN A 22 7.82 -1.71 19.69
CA ASN A 22 7.34 -0.45 20.28
C ASN A 22 6.77 0.58 19.29
N ILE A 23 6.20 0.11 18.19
CA ILE A 23 5.37 0.93 17.29
C ILE A 23 3.91 0.54 17.49
N ASP A 24 3.02 1.53 17.46
CA ASP A 24 1.58 1.31 17.58
C ASP A 24 1.04 0.40 16.47
N LEU A 25 0.13 -0.51 16.83
CA LEU A 25 -0.48 -1.45 15.89
C LEU A 25 -1.16 -0.74 14.72
N ALA A 26 -1.77 0.43 14.94
CA ALA A 26 -2.42 1.18 13.87
C ALA A 26 -1.42 1.65 12.81
N ILE A 27 -0.21 2.07 13.22
CA ILE A 27 0.85 2.47 12.29
C ILE A 27 1.34 1.27 11.49
N ILE A 28 1.62 0.13 12.15
CA ILE A 28 2.09 -1.09 11.47
C ILE A 28 1.06 -1.61 10.48
N ASN A 29 -0.22 -1.65 10.87
CA ASN A 29 -1.29 -2.06 9.97
C ASN A 29 -1.51 -1.01 8.86
N GLY A 30 -1.28 0.27 9.15
CA GLY A 30 -1.30 1.34 8.16
C GLY A 30 -0.26 1.13 7.06
N ILE A 31 1.00 0.92 7.46
CA ILE A 31 2.12 0.56 6.57
C ILE A 31 1.75 -0.66 5.70
N ARG A 32 1.25 -1.73 6.32
CA ARG A 32 0.81 -2.95 5.61
C ARG A 32 -0.27 -2.66 4.57
N ARG A 33 -1.31 -1.92 4.92
CA ARG A 33 -2.41 -1.54 4.00
C ARG A 33 -1.87 -0.73 2.83
N VAL A 34 -1.04 0.26 3.09
CA VAL A 34 -0.47 1.13 2.04
C VAL A 34 0.43 0.35 1.08
N ILE A 35 1.25 -0.58 1.59
CA ILE A 35 2.06 -1.47 0.74
C ILE A 35 1.18 -2.27 -0.23
N LEU A 36 0.03 -2.77 0.23
CA LEU A 36 -0.87 -3.58 -0.59
C LEU A 36 -1.66 -2.78 -1.62
N THR A 37 -2.07 -1.54 -1.28
CA THR A 37 -3.10 -0.85 -2.07
C THR A 37 -2.70 0.51 -2.63
N ASP A 38 -1.76 1.22 -2.02
CA ASP A 38 -1.61 2.67 -2.26
C ASP A 38 -0.27 3.06 -2.91
N ILE A 39 0.72 2.16 -2.93
CA ILE A 39 1.98 2.36 -3.68
C ILE A 39 1.70 2.25 -5.18
N PRO A 40 1.88 3.32 -5.97
CA PRO A 40 1.65 3.25 -7.41
C PRO A 40 2.80 2.57 -8.13
N ILE A 41 2.50 1.56 -8.96
CA ILE A 41 3.49 0.83 -9.76
C ILE A 41 3.16 0.84 -11.26
N PRO A 42 4.17 0.70 -12.14
CA PRO A 42 3.96 0.48 -13.56
C PRO A 42 3.27 -0.86 -13.82
N GLY A 43 2.31 -0.86 -14.73
CA GLY A 43 1.57 -2.05 -15.12
C GLY A 43 0.76 -1.82 -16.39
N ILE A 44 -0.05 -2.80 -16.77
CA ILE A 44 -0.91 -2.76 -17.95
C ILE A 44 -2.37 -2.85 -17.48
N ILE A 45 -3.25 -2.05 -18.07
CA ILE A 45 -4.68 -2.11 -17.77
C ILE A 45 -5.31 -3.18 -18.67
N GLY A 46 -5.63 -4.33 -18.08
CA GLY A 46 -6.25 -5.47 -18.79
C GLY A 46 -7.77 -5.52 -18.73
N GLU A 47 -8.42 -4.58 -18.06
CA GLU A 47 -9.87 -4.48 -17.96
C GLU A 47 -10.31 -3.04 -17.76
N LYS A 48 -11.60 -2.76 -17.97
CA LYS A 48 -12.13 -1.41 -17.84
C LYS A 48 -12.15 -0.98 -16.37
N LEU A 49 -11.47 0.12 -16.05
CA LEU A 49 -11.51 0.77 -14.74
C LEU A 49 -12.52 1.92 -14.75
N GLU A 50 -12.75 2.56 -13.59
CA GLU A 50 -13.70 3.67 -13.48
C GLU A 50 -13.31 4.86 -14.39
N ASN A 51 -12.02 5.17 -14.46
CA ASN A 51 -11.49 6.32 -15.18
C ASN A 51 -10.55 5.96 -16.35
N ASP A 52 -10.28 4.67 -16.57
CA ASP A 52 -9.31 4.22 -17.58
C ASP A 52 -9.88 3.04 -18.40
N ASP A 53 -9.71 3.11 -19.72
CA ASP A 53 -9.96 1.99 -20.63
C ASP A 53 -8.75 1.03 -20.67
N PRO A 54 -8.93 -0.23 -21.10
CA PRO A 54 -7.83 -1.16 -21.28
C PRO A 54 -6.71 -0.58 -22.14
N SER A 55 -5.46 -0.73 -21.69
CA SER A 55 -4.29 -0.21 -22.39
C SER A 55 -3.70 -1.20 -23.39
N VAL A 56 -4.46 -2.22 -23.79
CA VAL A 56 -4.08 -3.32 -24.70
C VAL A 56 -4.91 -3.29 -25.97
N ASP A 57 -4.24 -3.19 -27.10
CA ASP A 57 -4.80 -3.23 -28.45
C ASP A 57 -4.46 -4.57 -29.12
N ILE A 58 -5.47 -5.41 -29.37
CA ILE A 58 -5.31 -6.64 -30.16
C ILE A 58 -5.34 -6.29 -31.65
N VAL A 59 -4.23 -6.52 -32.35
CA VAL A 59 -4.12 -6.31 -33.80
C VAL A 59 -4.60 -7.55 -34.55
N ILE A 60 -4.12 -8.73 -34.13
CA ILE A 60 -4.52 -10.03 -34.70
C ILE A 60 -4.62 -11.04 -33.56
N ASN A 61 -5.73 -11.78 -33.53
CA ASN A 61 -5.86 -12.99 -32.72
C ASN A 61 -6.78 -13.98 -33.43
N ASN A 62 -6.21 -15.08 -33.89
CA ASN A 62 -6.96 -16.24 -34.40
C ASN A 62 -6.65 -17.51 -33.60
N GLY A 63 -6.13 -17.35 -32.37
CA GLY A 63 -5.86 -18.44 -31.46
C GLY A 63 -7.12 -18.96 -30.77
N ALA A 64 -6.93 -19.92 -29.87
CA ALA A 64 -8.03 -20.56 -29.14
C ALA A 64 -8.69 -19.67 -28.07
N LEU A 65 -7.99 -18.66 -27.55
CA LEU A 65 -8.49 -17.78 -26.48
C LEU A 65 -9.05 -16.50 -27.08
N HIS A 66 -10.24 -16.09 -26.63
CA HIS A 66 -10.86 -14.83 -27.03
C HIS A 66 -10.07 -13.62 -26.55
N ASN A 67 -10.29 -12.47 -27.20
CA ASN A 67 -9.51 -11.25 -26.98
C ASN A 67 -9.58 -10.80 -25.52
N GLU A 68 -10.74 -10.86 -24.88
CA GLU A 68 -10.96 -10.43 -23.50
C GLU A 68 -10.09 -11.22 -22.51
N ILE A 69 -9.95 -12.54 -22.74
CA ILE A 69 -9.10 -13.39 -21.90
C ILE A 69 -7.63 -13.03 -22.11
N ILE A 70 -7.22 -12.76 -23.34
CA ILE A 70 -5.84 -12.36 -23.66
C ILE A 70 -5.52 -11.00 -23.05
N ILE A 71 -6.40 -10.01 -23.22
CA ILE A 71 -6.24 -8.66 -22.66
C ILE A 71 -6.14 -8.72 -21.14
N HIS A 72 -7.01 -9.49 -20.47
CA HIS A 72 -6.94 -9.70 -19.03
C HIS A 72 -5.63 -10.36 -18.59
N ARG A 73 -5.16 -11.41 -19.30
CA ARG A 73 -3.87 -12.05 -19.00
C ARG A 73 -2.68 -11.11 -19.19
N ILE A 74 -2.70 -10.26 -20.21
CA ILE A 74 -1.67 -9.26 -20.46
C ILE A 74 -1.68 -8.20 -19.36
N GLY A 75 -2.86 -7.78 -18.88
CA GLY A 75 -3.00 -6.86 -17.75
C GLY A 75 -2.38 -7.35 -16.45
N LEU A 76 -2.30 -8.67 -16.25
CA LEU A 76 -1.70 -9.29 -15.08
C LEU A 76 -0.18 -9.52 -15.20
N LEU A 77 0.44 -9.17 -16.33
CA LEU A 77 1.89 -9.30 -16.47
C LEU A 77 2.60 -8.24 -15.61
N PRO A 78 3.48 -8.65 -14.69
CA PRO A 78 4.25 -7.70 -13.90
C PRO A 78 5.25 -6.96 -14.78
N ILE A 79 5.37 -5.65 -14.55
CA ILE A 79 6.39 -4.80 -15.20
C ILE A 79 7.46 -4.48 -14.16
N CYS A 80 8.59 -5.18 -14.23
CA CYS A 80 9.66 -5.04 -13.24
C CYS A 80 10.61 -3.88 -13.58
N LEU A 81 10.48 -2.74 -12.89
CA LEU A 81 11.40 -1.60 -13.03
C LEU A 81 12.18 -1.34 -11.73
N LYS A 82 13.30 -0.62 -11.80
CA LYS A 82 14.06 -0.20 -10.61
C LYS A 82 13.35 0.91 -9.85
N GLU A 83 13.71 1.11 -8.58
CA GLU A 83 13.11 2.11 -7.69
C GLU A 83 13.03 3.52 -8.31
N GLU A 84 14.14 4.00 -8.87
CA GLU A 84 14.22 5.33 -9.50
C GLU A 84 13.35 5.44 -10.76
N GLU A 85 13.25 4.36 -11.53
CA GLU A 85 12.42 4.30 -12.74
C GLU A 85 10.94 4.29 -12.40
N ILE A 86 10.56 3.57 -11.33
CA ILE A 86 9.18 3.57 -10.82
C ILE A 86 8.81 4.98 -10.38
N ASP A 87 9.64 5.63 -9.58
CA ASP A 87 9.33 6.94 -9.01
C ASP A 87 9.13 8.01 -10.08
N ASN A 88 9.99 8.00 -11.11
CA ASN A 88 9.96 8.97 -12.21
C ASN A 88 9.18 8.48 -13.44
N TYR A 89 8.42 7.39 -13.31
CA TYR A 89 7.69 6.82 -14.44
C TYR A 89 6.63 7.78 -14.98
N GLU A 90 6.68 8.04 -16.29
CA GLU A 90 5.66 8.78 -17.02
C GLU A 90 4.75 7.82 -17.79
N ASP A 91 3.43 8.02 -17.68
CA ASP A 91 2.43 7.18 -18.35
C ASP A 91 2.66 7.13 -19.87
N ASN A 92 2.59 5.92 -20.43
CA ASN A 92 2.84 5.64 -21.85
C ASN A 92 4.29 5.86 -22.30
N SER A 93 5.26 6.06 -21.40
CA SER A 93 6.68 6.11 -21.78
C SER A 93 7.18 4.76 -22.31
N ILE A 94 6.62 3.64 -21.83
CA ILE A 94 6.94 2.28 -22.31
C ILE A 94 5.76 1.70 -23.10
N HIS A 95 6.07 1.22 -24.31
CA HIS A 95 5.14 0.50 -25.18
C HIS A 95 5.65 -0.92 -25.44
N ILE A 96 4.77 -1.89 -25.30
CA ILE A 96 5.02 -3.33 -25.43
C ILE A 96 4.34 -3.83 -26.69
N GLU A 97 5.04 -4.65 -27.47
CA GLU A 97 4.49 -5.29 -28.67
C GLU A 97 4.94 -6.76 -28.73
N LEU A 98 3.99 -7.64 -29.00
CA LEU A 98 4.25 -9.06 -29.28
C LEU A 98 3.60 -9.41 -30.60
N ASN A 99 4.35 -10.05 -31.50
CA ASN A 99 3.88 -10.45 -32.82
C ASN A 99 4.43 -11.85 -33.17
N VAL A 100 3.69 -12.89 -32.80
CA VAL A 100 4.13 -14.29 -32.91
C VAL A 100 3.13 -15.10 -33.73
N LYS A 101 3.61 -15.69 -34.84
CA LYS A 101 2.84 -16.60 -35.69
C LYS A 101 3.47 -17.99 -35.70
N ASN A 102 2.66 -19.00 -35.40
CA ASN A 102 3.13 -20.38 -35.43
C ASN A 102 3.13 -20.94 -36.86
N ILE A 103 4.32 -21.06 -37.43
CA ILE A 103 4.56 -21.69 -38.74
C ILE A 103 4.97 -23.16 -38.64
N THR A 104 5.08 -23.70 -37.43
CA THR A 104 5.56 -25.06 -37.18
C THR A 104 4.40 -26.06 -37.12
N ASN A 105 4.69 -27.35 -37.26
CA ASN A 105 3.69 -28.43 -37.21
C ASN A 105 3.33 -28.86 -35.77
N LYS A 106 3.82 -28.14 -34.75
CA LYS A 106 3.55 -28.42 -33.34
C LYS A 106 3.00 -27.17 -32.67
N THR A 107 2.27 -27.34 -31.58
CA THR A 107 1.87 -26.21 -30.73
C THR A 107 3.11 -25.56 -30.13
N ILE A 108 3.17 -24.22 -30.16
CA ILE A 108 4.23 -23.43 -29.52
C ILE A 108 3.65 -22.68 -28.32
N ASP A 109 4.47 -22.53 -27.29
CA ASP A 109 4.18 -21.65 -26.15
C ASP A 109 4.58 -20.21 -26.53
N VAL A 110 3.71 -19.24 -26.25
CA VAL A 110 3.99 -17.81 -26.40
C VAL A 110 4.17 -17.23 -25.00
N ARG A 111 5.33 -16.63 -24.76
CA ARG A 111 5.78 -16.24 -23.42
C ARG A 111 6.22 -14.78 -23.37
N THR A 112 6.54 -14.28 -22.18
CA THR A 112 6.99 -12.89 -22.01
C THR A 112 8.36 -12.60 -22.60
N ASP A 113 9.19 -13.60 -22.91
CA ASP A 113 10.45 -13.41 -23.63
C ASP A 113 10.29 -13.22 -25.15
N ASP A 114 9.11 -13.49 -25.70
CA ASP A 114 8.75 -13.14 -27.09
C ASP A 114 8.37 -11.66 -27.24
N ILE A 115 8.27 -10.91 -26.13
CA ILE A 115 7.89 -9.50 -26.11
C ILE A 115 9.04 -8.63 -26.62
N THR A 116 8.67 -7.61 -27.40
CA THR A 116 9.52 -6.47 -27.72
C THR A 116 8.95 -5.21 -27.08
N ALA A 117 9.80 -4.24 -26.72
CA ALA A 117 9.35 -3.01 -26.11
C ALA A 117 10.16 -1.80 -26.59
N THR A 118 9.52 -0.63 -26.50
CA THR A 118 10.13 0.67 -26.76
C THR A 118 9.92 1.58 -25.56
N ARG A 119 10.93 2.39 -25.24
CA ARG A 119 10.88 3.45 -24.24
C ARG A 119 11.08 4.77 -24.94
N ASN A 120 10.11 5.67 -24.89
CA ASN A 120 10.14 6.97 -25.58
C ASN A 120 10.51 6.85 -27.07
N SER A 121 9.92 5.86 -27.76
CA SER A 121 10.19 5.52 -29.18
C SER A 121 11.57 4.94 -29.48
N VAL A 122 12.37 4.62 -28.45
CA VAL A 122 13.66 3.93 -28.60
C VAL A 122 13.49 2.47 -28.20
N ASN A 123 14.01 1.55 -29.02
CA ASN A 123 13.94 0.11 -28.71
C ASN A 123 14.70 -0.20 -27.42
N ILE A 124 14.06 -0.96 -26.54
CA ILE A 124 14.66 -1.49 -25.32
C ILE A 124 15.61 -2.65 -25.68
N SER A 125 16.76 -2.73 -25.02
CA SER A 125 17.73 -3.81 -25.26
C SER A 125 17.20 -5.17 -24.76
N LYS A 126 17.79 -6.27 -25.25
CA LYS A 126 17.39 -7.61 -24.79
C LYS A 126 17.75 -7.84 -23.32
N GLU A 127 18.82 -7.22 -22.85
CA GLU A 127 19.24 -7.27 -21.45
C GLU A 127 18.22 -6.57 -20.55
N GLU A 128 17.77 -5.37 -20.93
CA GLU A 128 16.77 -4.63 -20.17
C GLU A 128 15.39 -5.33 -20.22
N LEU A 129 15.01 -5.94 -21.34
CA LEU A 129 13.79 -6.76 -21.43
C LEU A 129 13.79 -7.94 -20.46
N LYS A 130 14.95 -8.56 -20.22
CA LYS A 130 15.09 -9.64 -19.23
C LYS A 130 14.95 -9.14 -17.80
N ASP A 131 15.32 -7.89 -17.53
CA ASP A 131 15.10 -7.28 -16.21
C ASP A 131 13.62 -6.92 -16.01
N ILE A 132 12.93 -6.47 -17.07
CA ILE A 132 11.50 -6.12 -17.05
C ILE A 132 10.61 -7.38 -16.94
N PHE A 133 10.92 -8.41 -17.72
CA PHE A 133 10.21 -9.69 -17.77
C PHE A 133 11.15 -10.84 -17.38
N PRO A 134 11.52 -10.95 -16.08
CA PRO A 134 12.48 -11.95 -15.63
C PRO A 134 11.93 -13.37 -15.76
N ALA A 135 12.82 -14.31 -16.05
CA ALA A 135 12.53 -15.73 -15.88
C ALA A 135 12.37 -16.07 -14.40
N ASN A 136 11.52 -17.05 -14.09
CA ASN A 136 11.40 -17.58 -12.74
C ASN A 136 12.74 -18.20 -12.28
N LYS A 137 13.20 -17.86 -11.08
CA LYS A 137 14.51 -18.30 -10.55
C LYS A 137 14.66 -19.82 -10.42
N ILE A 138 13.55 -20.55 -10.24
CA ILE A 138 13.55 -22.01 -10.02
C ILE A 138 13.38 -22.76 -11.34
N SER A 139 12.34 -22.42 -12.12
CA SER A 139 12.07 -23.12 -13.38
C SER A 139 12.90 -22.62 -14.56
N ASN A 140 13.53 -21.45 -14.43
CA ASN A 140 14.23 -20.72 -15.49
C ASN A 140 13.34 -20.50 -16.73
N ASP A 141 12.04 -20.29 -16.50
CA ASP A 141 11.02 -20.17 -17.54
C ASP A 141 10.27 -18.84 -17.41
N HIS A 142 9.79 -18.32 -18.53
CA HIS A 142 9.07 -17.06 -18.63
C HIS A 142 7.54 -17.28 -18.53
N ILE A 143 6.81 -16.22 -18.19
CA ILE A 143 5.36 -16.28 -17.98
C ILE A 143 4.68 -16.66 -19.30
N LEU A 144 3.90 -17.74 -19.28
CA LEU A 144 3.11 -18.19 -20.43
C LEU A 144 1.91 -17.26 -20.66
N ILE A 145 1.84 -16.66 -21.84
CA ILE A 145 0.71 -15.82 -22.26
C ILE A 145 -0.37 -16.71 -22.88
N THR A 146 -0.02 -17.50 -23.90
CA THR A 146 -0.95 -18.42 -24.57
C THR A 146 -0.19 -19.52 -25.30
N ARG A 147 -0.93 -20.44 -25.93
CA ARG A 147 -0.39 -21.46 -26.83
C ARG A 147 -1.00 -21.30 -28.21
N LEU A 148 -0.17 -21.37 -29.24
CA LEU A 148 -0.59 -21.25 -30.64
C LEU A 148 -0.44 -22.59 -31.36
N ARG A 149 -1.51 -23.07 -31.99
CA ARG A 149 -1.48 -24.20 -32.94
C ARG A 149 -0.94 -23.75 -34.29
N THR A 150 -0.63 -24.71 -35.17
CA THR A 150 -0.13 -24.43 -36.52
C THR A 150 -1.06 -23.48 -37.28
N GLY A 151 -0.51 -22.36 -37.77
CA GLY A 151 -1.23 -21.32 -38.49
C GLY A 151 -1.84 -20.22 -37.62
N GLU A 152 -1.88 -20.39 -36.29
CA GLU A 152 -2.38 -19.37 -35.37
C GLU A 152 -1.34 -18.25 -35.15
N HIS A 153 -1.83 -17.06 -34.82
CA HIS A 153 -1.11 -15.80 -34.76
C HIS A 153 -1.72 -14.94 -33.66
N LEU A 154 -0.85 -14.47 -32.75
CA LEU A 154 -1.16 -13.42 -31.80
C LEU A 154 -0.30 -12.19 -32.09
N HIS A 155 -0.94 -11.04 -32.27
CA HIS A 155 -0.31 -9.73 -32.36
C HIS A 155 -1.07 -8.74 -31.49
N PHE A 156 -0.39 -8.17 -30.49
CA PHE A 156 -0.94 -7.11 -29.65
C PHE A 156 0.08 -5.99 -29.42
N LYS A 157 -0.45 -4.83 -29.05
CA LYS A 157 0.30 -3.68 -28.54
C LYS A 157 -0.27 -3.29 -27.19
N ALA A 158 0.56 -2.91 -26.24
CA ALA A 158 0.12 -2.48 -24.92
C ALA A 158 0.91 -1.25 -24.46
N LYS A 159 0.25 -0.37 -23.72
CA LYS A 159 0.87 0.81 -23.09
C LYS A 159 0.97 0.56 -21.59
N VAL A 160 2.14 0.85 -21.04
CA VAL A 160 2.37 0.77 -19.60
C VAL A 160 1.96 2.09 -18.95
N VAL A 161 1.27 2.00 -17.82
CA VAL A 161 0.78 3.12 -17.03
C VAL A 161 1.08 2.88 -15.56
N LYS A 162 1.08 3.94 -14.75
CA LYS A 162 1.30 3.86 -13.30
C LYS A 162 0.00 4.06 -12.55
N ARG A 163 -0.45 3.02 -11.84
CA ARG A 163 -1.68 3.01 -11.03
C ARG A 163 -1.43 2.28 -9.71
N LYS A 164 -2.43 2.28 -8.82
CA LYS A 164 -2.34 1.71 -7.47
C LYS A 164 -3.10 0.40 -7.39
N GLY A 165 -2.75 -0.46 -6.43
CA GLY A 165 -3.48 -1.69 -6.12
C GLY A 165 -4.97 -1.46 -5.79
N ARG A 166 -5.32 -0.25 -5.31
CA ARG A 166 -6.69 0.20 -5.08
C ARG A 166 -7.50 0.34 -6.38
N ASP A 167 -6.85 0.72 -7.48
CA ASP A 167 -7.49 0.87 -8.78
C ASP A 167 -7.73 -0.51 -9.41
N ASN A 168 -6.73 -1.40 -9.33
CA ASN A 168 -6.83 -2.79 -9.74
C ASN A 168 -5.78 -3.67 -9.04
N ALA A 169 -6.12 -4.92 -8.75
CA ALA A 169 -5.20 -5.88 -8.15
C ALA A 169 -3.95 -6.16 -9.00
N SER A 170 -4.00 -5.92 -10.33
CA SER A 170 -2.83 -6.01 -11.20
C SER A 170 -1.72 -5.02 -10.84
N PHE A 171 -2.04 -3.94 -10.12
CA PHE A 171 -1.10 -2.93 -9.64
C PHE A 171 -0.72 -3.13 -8.16
N ASN A 172 -0.90 -4.33 -7.60
CA ASN A 172 -0.37 -4.66 -6.28
C ASN A 172 1.14 -4.97 -6.40
N PRO A 173 2.05 -4.30 -5.66
CA PRO A 173 3.50 -4.55 -5.74
C PRO A 173 3.98 -5.83 -5.06
N VAL A 174 3.13 -6.48 -4.24
CA VAL A 174 3.53 -7.59 -3.37
C VAL A 174 2.60 -8.79 -3.51
N SER A 175 3.15 -9.99 -3.41
CA SER A 175 2.39 -11.23 -3.23
C SER A 175 2.07 -11.48 -1.76
N LEU A 176 2.92 -11.00 -0.85
CA LEU A 176 2.73 -11.06 0.60
C LEU A 176 3.09 -9.74 1.27
N SER A 177 2.20 -9.23 2.13
CA SER A 177 2.52 -8.21 3.12
C SER A 177 1.66 -8.45 4.35
N ASN A 178 2.28 -9.01 5.38
CA ASN A 178 1.59 -9.39 6.60
C ASN A 178 2.46 -9.17 7.83
N PHE A 179 1.82 -9.14 9.00
CA PHE A 179 2.54 -9.20 10.26
C PHE A 179 1.85 -10.16 11.24
N SER A 180 2.64 -10.70 12.16
CA SER A 180 2.19 -11.53 13.26
C SER A 180 2.73 -11.00 14.59
N TYR A 181 2.03 -11.29 15.68
CA TYR A 181 2.50 -10.90 17.02
C TYR A 181 3.58 -11.86 17.50
N ILE A 182 4.67 -11.33 18.04
CA ILE A 182 5.73 -12.17 18.61
C ILE A 182 5.24 -12.70 19.97
N GLN A 183 5.21 -14.03 20.11
CA GLN A 183 4.81 -14.71 21.34
C GLN A 183 5.77 -14.37 22.49
N ASP A 184 5.22 -14.16 23.69
CA ASP A 184 5.98 -14.14 24.94
C ASP A 184 6.04 -15.57 25.48
N PRO A 185 7.22 -16.24 25.42
CA PRO A 185 7.35 -17.63 25.87
C PRO A 185 6.89 -17.82 27.32
N LYS A 186 7.09 -16.83 28.19
CA LYS A 186 6.73 -16.95 29.62
C LYS A 186 5.23 -17.05 29.84
N GLU A 187 4.44 -16.38 29.01
CA GLU A 187 2.98 -16.44 29.06
C GLU A 187 2.44 -17.62 28.25
N ALA A 188 3.03 -17.89 27.08
CA ALA A 188 2.64 -19.00 26.22
C ALA A 188 2.85 -20.36 26.90
N ASP A 189 3.96 -20.57 27.63
CA ASP A 189 4.26 -21.84 28.30
C ASP A 189 3.27 -22.17 29.43
N LYS A 190 2.55 -21.17 29.95
CA LYS A 190 1.48 -21.37 30.94
C LYS A 190 0.19 -21.91 30.32
N LYS A 191 0.06 -21.89 29.00
CA LYS A 191 -1.15 -22.32 28.28
C LYS A 191 -0.96 -23.72 27.72
N THR A 192 -2.02 -24.52 27.74
CA THR A 192 -2.03 -25.88 27.17
C THR A 192 -2.57 -25.90 25.75
N ASN A 193 -3.51 -25.01 25.42
CA ASN A 193 -4.11 -24.88 24.10
C ASN A 193 -3.24 -24.05 23.16
N ILE A 194 -3.03 -24.53 21.93
CA ILE A 194 -2.25 -23.86 20.88
C ILE A 194 -2.78 -22.44 20.59
N LEU A 195 -4.10 -22.26 20.45
CA LEU A 195 -4.66 -20.93 20.15
C LEU A 195 -4.44 -19.93 21.29
N ASP A 196 -4.39 -20.40 22.54
CA ASP A 196 -4.10 -19.55 23.68
C ASP A 196 -2.62 -19.19 23.76
N LYS A 197 -1.72 -20.07 23.27
CA LYS A 197 -0.30 -19.77 23.10
C LYS A 197 -0.09 -18.69 22.04
N GLU A 198 -0.75 -18.81 20.89
CA GLU A 198 -0.69 -17.80 19.82
C GLU A 198 -1.19 -16.42 20.28
N ARG A 199 -2.14 -16.38 21.24
CA ARG A 199 -2.66 -15.14 21.85
C ARG A 199 -1.81 -14.60 23.02
N SER A 200 -0.73 -15.30 23.37
CA SER A 200 0.20 -14.95 24.44
C SER A 200 1.41 -14.25 23.84
N TYR A 201 1.22 -13.00 23.43
CA TYR A 201 2.25 -12.12 22.86
C TYR A 201 2.67 -11.02 23.83
N TYR A 202 3.79 -10.35 23.53
CA TYR A 202 4.28 -9.21 24.32
C TYR A 202 3.28 -8.05 24.30
N LYS A 203 2.84 -7.60 25.47
CA LYS A 203 1.80 -6.57 25.65
C LYS A 203 2.31 -5.36 26.41
N ASN A 204 1.75 -4.19 26.10
CA ASN A 204 1.98 -2.95 26.83
C ASN A 204 1.13 -2.87 28.12
N LYS A 205 1.23 -1.74 28.84
CA LYS A 205 0.42 -1.44 30.05
C LYS A 205 -1.10 -1.49 29.83
N TYR A 206 -1.56 -1.37 28.59
CA TYR A 206 -2.97 -1.37 28.18
C TYR A 206 -3.41 -2.71 27.56
N GLY A 207 -2.51 -3.68 27.43
CA GLY A 207 -2.81 -4.98 26.83
C GLY A 207 -2.63 -5.08 25.31
N ASP A 208 -2.17 -4.02 24.65
CA ASP A 208 -1.94 -4.02 23.19
C ASP A 208 -0.60 -4.67 22.84
N PRO A 209 -0.46 -5.30 21.65
CA PRO A 209 0.78 -5.90 21.22
C PRO A 209 1.92 -4.89 21.07
N MET A 210 3.13 -5.27 21.46
CA MET A 210 4.34 -4.41 21.37
C MET A 210 5.39 -4.89 20.38
N ARG A 211 5.34 -6.17 19.99
CA ARG A 211 6.37 -6.81 19.16
C ARG A 211 5.73 -7.56 18.01
N PHE A 212 6.23 -7.31 16.82
CA PHE A 212 5.65 -7.80 15.57
C PHE A 212 6.73 -8.40 14.70
N LYS A 213 6.40 -9.49 14.01
CA LYS A 213 7.19 -10.04 12.91
C LYS A 213 6.48 -9.64 11.63
N PHE A 214 7.16 -8.93 10.75
CA PHE A 214 6.63 -8.45 9.48
C PHE A 214 7.25 -9.25 8.34
N ASP A 215 6.43 -9.71 7.41
CA ASP A 215 6.81 -10.52 6.26
C ASP A 215 6.36 -9.83 4.96
N ILE A 216 7.28 -9.67 4.00
CA ILE A 216 7.06 -9.02 2.69
C ILE A 216 7.63 -9.89 1.57
N GLU A 217 6.84 -10.14 0.53
CA GLU A 217 7.27 -10.80 -0.70
C GLU A 217 6.90 -9.89 -1.88
N SER A 218 7.90 -9.37 -2.59
CA SER A 218 7.70 -8.46 -3.72
C SER A 218 7.51 -9.21 -5.03
N ILE A 219 6.62 -8.71 -5.89
CA ILE A 219 6.42 -9.26 -7.24
C ILE A 219 7.54 -8.83 -8.17
N ASN A 220 7.94 -7.56 -8.06
CA ASN A 220 9.06 -7.00 -8.80
C ASN A 220 10.37 -7.22 -8.03
N HIS A 221 11.28 -8.01 -8.62
CA HIS A 221 12.56 -8.38 -8.02
C HIS A 221 13.52 -7.21 -7.79
N ASN A 222 13.30 -6.07 -8.46
CA ASN A 222 14.11 -4.86 -8.30
C ASN A 222 13.65 -3.96 -7.15
N ILE A 223 12.54 -4.29 -6.47
CA ILE A 223 12.06 -3.57 -5.29
C ILE A 223 11.96 -4.52 -4.09
N GLY A 224 12.41 -4.05 -2.94
CA GLY A 224 12.37 -4.80 -1.70
C GLY A 224 11.70 -4.04 -0.54
N PRO A 225 11.77 -4.59 0.68
CA PRO A 225 11.21 -3.94 1.87
C PRO A 225 11.76 -2.53 2.07
N LYS A 226 13.04 -2.32 1.76
CA LYS A 226 13.70 -1.01 1.89
C LYS A 226 12.90 0.09 1.19
N TYR A 227 12.53 -0.13 -0.07
CA TYR A 227 11.70 0.79 -0.85
C TYR A 227 10.27 0.80 -0.37
N LEU A 228 9.63 -0.38 -0.28
CA LEU A 228 8.19 -0.50 -0.03
C LEU A 228 7.77 0.11 1.32
N VAL A 229 8.50 -0.19 2.39
CA VAL A 229 8.20 0.34 3.73
C VAL A 229 8.44 1.85 3.76
N SER A 230 9.56 2.34 3.21
CA SER A 230 9.85 3.79 3.14
C SER A 230 8.77 4.54 2.37
N LYS A 231 8.41 4.03 1.19
CA LYS A 231 7.39 4.62 0.33
C LYS A 231 6.03 4.62 1.01
N SER A 232 5.70 3.57 1.75
CA SER A 232 4.44 3.50 2.48
C SER A 232 4.33 4.56 3.58
N ILE A 233 5.42 4.81 4.32
CA ILE A 233 5.45 5.85 5.35
C ILE A 233 5.36 7.23 4.69
N ASP A 234 6.08 7.44 3.59
CA ASP A 234 6.02 8.69 2.81
C ASP A 234 4.60 8.99 2.30
N ILE A 235 3.86 7.97 1.84
CA ILE A 235 2.46 8.13 1.42
C ILE A 235 1.57 8.52 2.60
N ILE A 236 1.73 7.88 3.77
CA ILE A 236 0.95 8.21 4.97
C ILE A 236 1.23 9.66 5.42
N ILE A 237 2.52 10.07 5.45
CA ILE A 237 2.91 11.43 5.78
C ILE A 237 2.29 12.43 4.80
N ASN A 238 2.35 12.15 3.49
CA ASN A 238 1.76 13.02 2.47
C ASN A 238 0.24 13.15 2.61
N LYS A 239 -0.47 12.08 2.99
CA LYS A 239 -1.91 12.12 3.29
C LYS A 239 -2.21 13.00 4.51
N LEU A 240 -1.43 12.88 5.59
CA LEU A 240 -1.56 13.73 6.77
C LEU A 240 -1.26 15.21 6.47
N GLU A 241 -0.25 15.51 5.65
CA GLU A 241 0.06 16.88 5.24
C GLU A 241 -1.02 17.49 4.33
N LEU A 242 -1.61 16.67 3.45
CA LEU A 242 -2.78 17.09 2.66
C LEU A 242 -3.95 17.42 3.59
N LEU A 243 -4.26 16.55 4.55
CA LEU A 243 -5.33 16.77 5.52
C LEU A 243 -5.11 18.07 6.31
N LYS A 244 -3.89 18.34 6.80
CA LYS A 244 -3.56 19.59 7.48
C LYS A 244 -3.81 20.82 6.61
N ARG A 245 -3.43 20.77 5.33
CA ARG A 245 -3.64 21.87 4.39
C ARG A 245 -5.14 22.14 4.19
N GLU A 246 -5.94 21.09 4.02
CA GLU A 246 -7.37 21.20 3.81
C GLU A 246 -8.12 21.69 5.06
N LEU A 247 -7.67 21.32 6.27
CA LEU A 247 -8.23 21.82 7.54
C LEU A 247 -8.08 23.33 7.73
N ASN A 248 -7.06 23.94 7.11
CA ASN A 248 -6.78 25.37 7.18
C ASN A 248 -7.42 26.19 6.04
N SER A 249 -7.98 25.51 5.03
CA SER A 249 -8.62 26.19 3.89
C SER A 249 -10.04 26.61 4.27
N GLU A 250 -10.38 27.90 4.09
CA GLU A 250 -11.71 28.43 4.40
C GLU A 250 -12.82 27.86 3.48
N SER A 251 -12.44 27.26 2.35
CA SER A 251 -13.34 26.60 1.39
C SER A 251 -12.70 25.31 0.85
N SER A 252 -12.55 24.29 1.70
CA SER A 252 -12.17 22.95 1.25
C SER A 252 -13.38 22.20 0.71
N ASP A 253 -13.29 21.67 -0.51
CA ASP A 253 -14.26 20.72 -1.05
C ASP A 253 -14.08 19.31 -0.44
N LYS A 254 -12.91 19.02 0.13
CA LYS A 254 -12.50 17.70 0.62
C LYS A 254 -12.80 17.46 2.10
N VAL A 255 -12.75 18.50 2.93
CA VAL A 255 -13.00 18.39 4.37
C VAL A 255 -14.17 19.27 4.76
N LYS A 256 -15.26 18.64 5.19
CA LYS A 256 -16.44 19.33 5.72
C LYS A 256 -16.49 19.15 7.23
N ILE A 257 -16.62 20.27 7.94
CA ILE A 257 -16.69 20.28 9.39
C ILE A 257 -18.13 20.59 9.79
N GLN A 258 -18.73 19.70 10.58
CA GLN A 258 -20.08 19.87 11.08
C GLN A 258 -20.15 19.54 12.58
N GLN A 259 -21.01 20.24 13.30
CA GLN A 259 -21.31 19.88 14.69
C GLN A 259 -22.11 18.57 14.70
N PHE A 260 -21.75 17.66 15.60
CA PHE A 260 -22.47 16.39 15.71
C PHE A 260 -23.76 16.57 16.50
N GLN A 261 -24.88 16.62 15.78
CA GLN A 261 -26.20 16.83 16.39
C GLN A 261 -26.19 18.12 17.25
N ASP A 262 -26.97 18.13 18.34
CA ASP A 262 -27.01 19.22 19.32
C ASP A 262 -26.08 18.95 20.53
N ILE A 263 -25.06 18.10 20.39
CA ILE A 263 -24.12 17.82 21.48
C ILE A 263 -23.04 18.91 21.50
N GLU A 264 -22.99 19.67 22.58
CA GLU A 264 -21.97 20.70 22.79
C GLU A 264 -20.57 20.08 22.80
N GLY A 265 -19.63 20.72 22.12
CA GLY A 265 -18.23 20.31 22.12
C GLY A 265 -17.91 19.05 21.31
N THR A 266 -18.81 18.58 20.43
CA THR A 266 -18.55 17.44 19.54
C THR A 266 -18.67 17.83 18.07
N TYR A 267 -17.61 17.56 17.31
CA TYR A 267 -17.53 17.85 15.88
C TYR A 267 -17.18 16.62 15.05
N GLU A 268 -17.72 16.60 13.83
CA GLU A 268 -17.40 15.64 12.78
C GLU A 268 -16.64 16.30 11.64
N PHE A 269 -15.57 15.63 11.23
CA PHE A 269 -14.78 15.94 10.05
C PHE A 269 -15.09 14.89 8.99
N ILE A 270 -15.82 15.29 7.96
CA ILE A 270 -16.12 14.45 6.80
C ILE A 270 -14.99 14.68 5.79
N ILE A 271 -14.19 13.65 5.55
CA ILE A 271 -12.99 13.70 4.72
C ILE A 271 -13.22 12.78 3.51
N GLU A 272 -13.25 13.38 2.33
CA GLU A 272 -13.33 12.67 1.04
C GLU A 272 -11.96 12.06 0.66
N ASP A 273 -11.97 11.02 -0.17
CA ASP A 273 -10.79 10.29 -0.67
C ASP A 273 -9.94 9.55 0.39
N GLU A 274 -10.46 9.35 1.61
CA GLU A 274 -9.75 8.68 2.70
C GLU A 274 -10.50 7.46 3.25
N ASP A 275 -9.76 6.60 3.96
CA ASP A 275 -10.25 5.32 4.48
C ASP A 275 -9.75 5.01 5.90
N ASP A 276 -10.02 3.79 6.39
CA ASP A 276 -9.66 3.37 7.75
C ASP A 276 -8.16 3.46 8.03
N THR A 277 -7.29 3.47 7.02
CA THR A 277 -5.84 3.52 7.21
C THR A 277 -5.46 4.79 7.97
N LEU A 278 -5.91 5.95 7.47
CA LEU A 278 -5.62 7.24 8.08
C LEU A 278 -6.43 7.43 9.37
N GLY A 279 -7.71 7.06 9.34
CA GLY A 279 -8.63 7.19 10.48
C GLY A 279 -8.16 6.40 11.69
N ASN A 280 -7.69 5.16 11.49
CA ASN A 280 -7.21 4.31 12.58
C ASN A 280 -5.91 4.83 13.19
N ILE A 281 -4.99 5.39 12.39
CA ILE A 281 -3.74 5.99 12.89
C ILE A 281 -4.05 7.20 13.77
N ILE A 282 -4.88 8.13 13.27
CA ILE A 282 -5.26 9.34 14.01
C ILE A 282 -6.02 8.97 15.30
N GLN A 283 -7.01 8.07 15.19
CA GLN A 283 -7.79 7.62 16.35
C GLN A 283 -6.90 6.96 17.39
N SER A 284 -6.04 6.02 16.99
CA SER A 284 -5.16 5.30 17.92
C SER A 284 -4.23 6.27 18.66
N TYR A 285 -3.60 7.18 17.92
CA TYR A 285 -2.70 8.18 18.50
C TYR A 285 -3.42 9.07 19.52
N ILE A 286 -4.51 9.72 19.14
CA ILE A 286 -5.25 10.65 20.00
C ILE A 286 -5.85 9.90 21.21
N HIS A 287 -6.37 8.69 20.99
CA HIS A 287 -6.93 7.86 22.07
C HIS A 287 -5.85 7.49 23.10
N ASN A 288 -4.68 7.03 22.64
CA ASN A 288 -3.58 6.68 23.52
C ASN A 288 -3.07 7.90 24.30
N HIS A 289 -2.89 9.03 23.63
CA HIS A 289 -2.28 10.22 24.23
C HIS A 289 -3.23 11.00 25.15
N PHE A 290 -4.48 11.23 24.77
CA PHE A 290 -5.39 12.07 25.56
C PHE A 290 -6.33 11.27 26.45
N ILE A 291 -6.86 10.14 25.98
CA ILE A 291 -7.87 9.38 26.74
C ILE A 291 -7.20 8.41 27.72
N ARG A 292 -6.20 7.64 27.27
CA ARG A 292 -5.53 6.66 28.15
C ARG A 292 -4.52 7.31 29.09
N GLU A 293 -3.77 8.31 28.61
CA GLU A 293 -2.77 9.01 29.42
C GLU A 293 -3.30 10.26 30.14
N ASN A 294 -4.55 10.66 29.89
CA ASN A 294 -5.19 11.83 30.49
C ASN A 294 -4.41 13.14 30.27
N ASN A 295 -3.66 13.24 29.17
CA ASN A 295 -2.98 14.48 28.81
C ASN A 295 -4.01 15.55 28.42
N LYS A 296 -3.70 16.82 28.72
CA LYS A 296 -4.56 17.96 28.39
C LYS A 296 -3.99 18.73 27.23
N PHE A 297 -4.86 19.12 26.31
CA PHE A 297 -4.52 20.04 25.24
C PHE A 297 -4.52 21.49 25.75
N LYS A 298 -3.44 22.24 25.50
CA LYS A 298 -3.25 23.63 25.97
C LYS A 298 -3.53 23.79 27.47
N ASP A 299 -3.13 22.78 28.25
CA ASP A 299 -3.23 22.68 29.72
C ASP A 299 -4.64 22.79 30.33
N LYS A 300 -5.69 22.84 29.51
CA LYS A 300 -7.08 23.07 29.96
C LYS A 300 -8.10 22.17 29.29
N ILE A 301 -7.91 21.85 28.02
CA ILE A 301 -8.88 21.13 27.20
C ILE A 301 -8.65 19.64 27.34
N SER A 302 -9.73 18.89 27.59
CA SER A 302 -9.68 17.43 27.74
C SER A 302 -10.40 16.79 26.57
N CYS A 303 -9.75 15.86 25.87
CA CYS A 303 -10.39 15.07 24.82
C CYS A 303 -11.05 13.86 25.46
N THR A 304 -12.38 13.76 25.37
CA THR A 304 -13.16 12.69 25.99
C THR A 304 -13.51 11.58 25.01
N TYR A 305 -13.57 11.90 23.72
CA TYR A 305 -13.91 10.93 22.69
C TYR A 305 -13.19 11.22 21.37
N ILE A 306 -12.71 10.14 20.76
CA ILE A 306 -12.22 10.12 19.39
C ILE A 306 -12.71 8.82 18.75
N GLY A 307 -13.26 8.91 17.54
CA GLY A 307 -13.69 7.77 16.77
C GLY A 307 -13.70 8.08 15.28
N TYR A 308 -13.50 7.09 14.44
CA TYR A 308 -13.75 7.22 13.00
C TYR A 308 -14.79 6.21 12.52
N ILE A 309 -15.44 6.54 11.41
CA ILE A 309 -16.32 5.63 10.68
C ILE A 309 -16.18 5.84 9.18
N CYS A 310 -16.04 4.75 8.45
CA CYS A 310 -16.19 4.71 6.99
C CYS A 310 -17.61 4.18 6.69
N PRO A 311 -18.59 5.06 6.38
CA PRO A 311 -20.00 4.68 6.37
C PRO A 311 -20.37 3.69 5.26
N HIS A 312 -19.55 3.58 4.21
CA HIS A 312 -19.80 2.66 3.11
C HIS A 312 -18.49 2.08 2.54
N PRO A 313 -18.35 0.75 2.39
CA PRO A 313 -17.11 0.12 1.91
C PRO A 313 -16.66 0.55 0.50
N LEU A 314 -17.62 0.89 -0.37
CA LEU A 314 -17.36 1.30 -1.76
C LEU A 314 -17.23 2.81 -1.97
N LYS A 315 -17.33 3.63 -0.91
CA LYS A 315 -17.13 5.08 -1.02
C LYS A 315 -15.88 5.46 -0.23
N ALA A 316 -14.96 6.16 -0.86
CA ALA A 316 -13.78 6.71 -0.20
C ALA A 316 -14.19 7.95 0.61
N LEU A 317 -14.82 7.72 1.75
CA LEU A 317 -15.28 8.76 2.66
C LEU A 317 -15.07 8.30 4.10
N MET A 318 -14.39 9.13 4.87
CA MET A 318 -14.07 8.88 6.27
C MET A 318 -14.67 10.00 7.13
N ILE A 319 -15.38 9.66 8.19
CA ILE A 319 -15.90 10.62 9.17
C ILE A 319 -15.14 10.44 10.47
N LEU A 320 -14.39 11.47 10.89
CA LEU A 320 -13.71 11.52 12.19
C LEU A 320 -14.55 12.33 13.16
N ARG A 321 -14.83 11.79 14.35
CA ARG A 321 -15.60 12.45 15.40
C ARG A 321 -14.73 12.71 16.61
N ILE A 322 -14.73 13.96 17.09
CA ILE A 322 -13.93 14.42 18.23
C ILE A 322 -14.84 15.12 19.23
N SER A 323 -14.73 14.75 20.51
CA SER A 323 -15.38 15.47 21.62
C SER A 323 -14.32 16.07 22.55
N LEU A 324 -14.43 17.38 22.79
CA LEU A 324 -13.54 18.16 23.65
C LEU A 324 -14.34 18.84 24.76
N GLU A 325 -13.85 18.76 26.00
CA GLU A 325 -14.39 19.45 27.17
C GLU A 325 -13.52 20.64 27.60
N ASN A 326 -14.11 21.58 28.35
CA ASN A 326 -13.47 22.82 28.83
C ASN A 326 -13.01 23.76 27.71
N VAL A 327 -13.75 23.77 26.61
CA VAL A 327 -13.53 24.65 25.46
C VAL A 327 -14.18 26.01 25.72
N SER A 328 -13.45 27.11 25.49
CA SER A 328 -13.95 28.48 25.72
C SER A 328 -15.15 28.85 24.82
N ASP A 329 -15.19 28.30 23.61
CA ASP A 329 -16.30 28.45 22.65
C ASP A 329 -16.59 27.08 22.01
N PRO A 330 -17.49 26.28 22.62
CA PRO A 330 -17.76 24.90 22.20
C PRO A 330 -18.49 24.80 20.85
N ASN A 331 -19.00 25.91 20.31
CA ASN A 331 -19.73 25.98 19.05
C ASN A 331 -18.88 26.55 17.89
N SER A 332 -17.58 26.78 18.12
CA SER A 332 -16.64 27.22 17.08
C SER A 332 -15.80 26.03 16.58
N PRO A 333 -15.85 25.71 15.28
CA PRO A 333 -15.07 24.59 14.72
C PRO A 333 -13.56 24.84 14.77
N LYS A 334 -13.12 26.10 14.90
CA LYS A 334 -11.71 26.50 14.79
C LYS A 334 -10.80 25.77 15.78
N ILE A 335 -11.26 25.60 17.03
CA ILE A 335 -10.44 24.94 18.05
C ILE A 335 -10.29 23.44 17.79
N PHE A 336 -11.32 22.81 17.20
CA PHE A 336 -11.27 21.40 16.80
C PHE A 336 -10.35 21.22 15.59
N SER A 337 -10.38 22.12 14.61
CA SER A 337 -9.45 22.12 13.48
C SER A 337 -8.01 22.25 13.96
N THR A 338 -7.72 23.23 14.83
CA THR A 338 -6.38 23.41 15.41
C THR A 338 -5.94 22.21 16.24
N PHE A 339 -6.84 21.60 17.01
CA PHE A 339 -6.55 20.38 17.76
C PHE A 339 -6.15 19.23 16.82
N LEU A 340 -6.92 19.00 15.76
CA LEU A 340 -6.62 17.94 14.80
C LEU A 340 -5.32 18.21 14.04
N GLU A 341 -5.08 19.45 13.61
CA GLU A 341 -3.86 19.88 12.91
C GLU A 341 -2.59 19.69 13.74
N GLU A 342 -2.59 20.14 15.00
CA GLU A 342 -1.45 19.99 15.91
C GLU A 342 -1.15 18.49 16.13
N ASN A 343 -2.17 17.66 16.30
CA ASN A 343 -2.01 16.21 16.43
C ASN A 343 -1.49 15.54 15.16
N CYS A 344 -2.01 15.92 13.98
CA CYS A 344 -1.48 15.44 12.71
C CYS A 344 0.01 15.79 12.56
N SER A 345 0.44 16.97 13.02
CA SER A 345 1.84 17.38 12.97
C SER A 345 2.73 16.49 13.85
N ILE A 346 2.28 16.14 15.06
CA ILE A 346 3.04 15.24 15.93
C ILE A 346 3.11 13.83 15.34
N ILE A 347 2.01 13.32 14.77
CA ILE A 347 2.00 12.01 14.09
C ILE A 347 2.99 12.01 12.92
N ILE A 348 3.05 13.09 12.13
CA ILE A 348 4.03 13.23 11.03
C ILE A 348 5.46 13.19 11.56
N GLU A 349 5.76 13.87 12.67
CA GLU A 349 7.09 13.83 13.29
C GLU A 349 7.46 12.43 13.78
N GLU A 350 6.51 11.70 14.37
CA GLU A 350 6.69 10.31 14.81
C GLU A 350 6.96 9.38 13.62
N LEU A 351 6.14 9.47 12.56
CA LEU A 351 6.32 8.70 11.33
C LEU A 351 7.66 9.02 10.65
N SER A 352 8.09 10.28 10.68
CA SER A 352 9.39 10.69 10.14
C SER A 352 10.56 10.09 10.94
N LYS A 353 10.44 9.99 12.26
CA LYS A 353 11.43 9.27 13.10
C LYS A 353 11.45 7.78 12.76
N ILE A 354 10.28 7.14 12.68
CA ILE A 354 10.15 5.72 12.30
C ILE A 354 10.77 5.47 10.93
N ARG A 355 10.54 6.36 9.96
CA ARG A 355 11.14 6.28 8.63
C ARG A 355 12.67 6.36 8.67
N ASN A 356 13.22 7.27 9.47
CA ASN A 356 14.67 7.41 9.59
C ASN A 356 15.29 6.17 10.26
N ASP A 357 14.67 5.68 11.34
CA ASP A 357 15.05 4.42 11.99
C ASP A 357 15.03 3.24 11.01
N TRP A 358 13.98 3.16 10.18
CA TRP A 358 13.84 2.15 9.13
C TRP A 358 14.95 2.27 8.09
N MET A 359 15.25 3.48 7.60
CA MET A 359 16.28 3.70 6.59
C MET A 359 17.67 3.32 7.11
N THR A 360 18.01 3.68 8.35
CA THR A 360 19.25 3.26 8.99
C THR A 360 19.33 1.73 9.09
N PHE A 361 18.27 1.08 9.58
CA PHE A 361 18.21 -0.37 9.66
C PHE A 361 18.34 -1.03 8.29
N ALA A 362 17.62 -0.53 7.28
CA ALA A 362 17.61 -1.09 5.94
C ALA A 362 18.98 -0.96 5.27
N ILE A 363 19.68 0.16 5.40
CA ILE A 363 21.04 0.33 4.83
C ILE A 363 22.05 -0.65 5.45
N GLU A 364 21.90 -0.96 6.74
CA GLU A 364 22.82 -1.83 7.46
C GLU A 364 22.55 -3.33 7.25
N ASN A 365 21.30 -3.72 6.95
CA ASN A 365 20.87 -5.11 7.01
C ASN A 365 20.25 -5.67 5.71
N ILE A 366 19.78 -4.83 4.79
CA ILE A 366 19.08 -5.19 3.53
C ILE A 366 19.94 -4.78 2.35
#